data_AF-A0A1F8NPC4-F1
#
_entry.id   AF-A0A1F8NPC4-F1
#
_cell.length_a   1.000
_cell.length_b   1.000
_cell.length_c   1.000
_cell.angle_alpha   90.00
_cell.angle_beta   90.00
_cell.angle_gamma   90.00
#
_symmetry.space_group_name_H-M   'P 1'
#
loop_
_entity.id
_entity.type
_entity.pdbx_description
1 polymer ?
#
loop_
_entity_poly.entity_id
_entity_poly.type
_entity_poly.pdbx_seq_one_letter_code
_entity_poly.pdbx_strand_id
1 'polypeptide(L)'
;MGWPGGVGYLVHRARVRLRRWIYRIMIGMGWPIPRFMRNLRGISYVAARNYHPRNYPGKVTLFRAAERPLGGARDFFLGWDRVAGGGMEVFGIPGDHVSLMMEPGVRLLAEELKRCLSRRSAKGSGL
;
A
#
# COMPACT_ATOMS: atom_id res chain seq x y z
N MET A 1 -2.16 24.21 6.43
CA MET A 1 -3.61 24.47 6.39
C MET A 1 -4.29 23.68 7.50
N GLY A 2 -4.46 24.30 8.66
CA GLY A 2 -5.09 23.69 9.84
C GLY A 2 -6.61 23.74 9.76
N TRP A 3 -7.27 22.64 10.09
CA TRP A 3 -8.73 22.55 10.10
C TRP A 3 -9.30 23.23 11.36
N PRO A 4 -10.38 24.01 11.27
CA PRO A 4 -10.98 24.67 12.44
C PRO A 4 -11.81 23.65 13.23
N GLY A 5 -11.31 23.23 14.39
CA GLY A 5 -12.09 22.53 15.43
C GLY A 5 -12.51 21.08 15.15
N GLY A 6 -12.73 20.32 16.24
CA GLY A 6 -13.09 18.89 16.20
C GLY A 6 -14.39 18.55 15.46
N VAL A 7 -15.32 19.50 15.35
CA VAL A 7 -16.60 19.33 14.64
C VAL A 7 -16.39 19.19 13.13
N GLY A 8 -15.53 20.02 12.52
CA GLY A 8 -15.23 19.93 11.09
C GLY A 8 -14.56 18.60 10.72
N TYR A 9 -13.65 18.13 11.58
CA TYR A 9 -13.02 16.82 11.46
C TYR A 9 -14.03 15.66 11.56
N LEU A 10 -14.97 15.72 12.51
CA LEU A 10 -16.01 14.70 12.67
C LEU A 10 -16.97 14.65 11.47
N VAL A 11 -17.42 15.81 10.98
CA VAL A 11 -18.27 15.90 9.78
C VAL A 11 -17.54 15.36 8.55
N HIS A 12 -16.27 15.74 8.37
CA HIS A 12 -15.42 15.20 7.30
C HIS A 12 -15.30 13.66 7.41
N ARG A 13 -15.02 13.14 8.61
CA ARG A 13 -14.89 11.69 8.86
C ARG A 13 -16.21 10.95 8.60
N ALA A 14 -17.35 11.50 8.99
CA ALA A 14 -18.67 10.93 8.72
C ALA A 14 -18.96 10.88 7.21
N ARG A 15 -18.72 11.98 6.48
CA ARG A 15 -18.86 12.03 5.01
C ARG A 15 -17.97 11.00 4.30
N VAL A 16 -16.71 10.85 4.73
CA VAL A 16 -15.79 9.86 4.17
C VAL A 16 -16.29 8.43 4.40
N ARG A 17 -16.82 8.13 5.59
CA ARG A 17 -17.40 6.81 5.89
C ARG A 17 -18.65 6.52 5.06
N LEU A 18 -19.58 7.47 4.96
CA LEU A 18 -20.79 7.33 4.16
C LEU A 18 -20.46 7.07 2.68
N ARG A 19 -19.55 7.86 2.10
CA ARG A 19 -19.11 7.67 0.70
C ARG A 19 -18.47 6.29 0.47
N ARG A 20 -17.64 5.82 1.41
CA ARG A 20 -17.06 4.46 1.34
C ARG A 20 -18.11 3.37 1.42
N TRP A 21 -19.14 3.55 2.24
CA TRP A 21 -20.26 2.61 2.35
C TRP A 21 -21.10 2.57 1.07
N ILE A 22 -21.40 3.72 0.47
CA ILE A 22 -22.06 3.82 -0.83
C ILE A 22 -21.24 3.07 -1.90
N TYR A 23 -19.93 3.31 -2.01
CA TYR A 23 -19.10 2.56 -2.97
C TYR A 23 -19.11 1.04 -2.72
N ARG A 24 -19.12 0.60 -1.46
CA ARG A 24 -19.22 -0.83 -1.13
C ARG A 24 -20.53 -1.45 -1.61
N ILE A 25 -21.65 -0.75 -1.42
CA ILE A 25 -22.97 -1.21 -1.89
C ILE A 25 -22.99 -1.27 -3.41
N MET A 26 -22.60 -0.18 -4.09
CA MET A 26 -22.64 -0.11 -5.54
C MET A 26 -21.78 -1.20 -6.20
N ILE A 27 -20.54 -1.39 -5.72
CA ILE A 27 -19.66 -2.45 -6.23
C ILE A 27 -20.21 -3.84 -5.91
N GLY A 28 -20.73 -4.05 -4.69
CA GLY A 28 -21.31 -5.34 -4.29
C GLY A 28 -22.58 -5.72 -5.08
N MET A 29 -23.38 -4.73 -5.50
CA MET A 29 -24.57 -4.91 -6.34
C MET A 29 -24.25 -4.94 -7.85
N GLY A 30 -22.98 -4.80 -8.24
CA GLY A 30 -22.58 -4.72 -9.65
C GLY A 30 -22.99 -3.43 -10.36
N TRP A 31 -23.35 -2.39 -9.62
CA TRP A 31 -23.77 -1.11 -10.19
C TRP A 31 -22.58 -0.26 -10.64
N PRO A 32 -22.65 0.36 -11.83
CA PRO A 32 -21.61 1.25 -12.28
C PRO A 32 -21.58 2.51 -11.42
N ILE A 33 -20.39 2.93 -10.98
CA ILE A 33 -20.24 4.18 -10.22
C ILE A 33 -20.46 5.38 -11.17
N PRO A 34 -21.46 6.24 -10.92
CA PRO A 34 -21.74 7.41 -11.73
C PRO A 34 -20.53 8.33 -11.84
N ARG A 35 -20.35 8.96 -13.01
CA ARG A 35 -19.15 9.76 -13.32
C ARG A 35 -18.87 10.85 -12.28
N PHE A 36 -19.89 11.57 -11.82
CA PHE A 36 -19.76 12.62 -10.80
C PHE A 36 -19.27 12.11 -9.44
N MET A 37 -19.45 10.80 -9.18
CA MET A 37 -19.03 10.13 -7.96
C MET A 37 -17.77 9.30 -8.17
N ARG A 38 -17.17 9.25 -9.36
CA ARG A 38 -15.93 8.49 -9.56
C ARG A 38 -14.77 9.17 -8.83
N ASN A 39 -14.28 8.51 -7.80
CA ASN A 39 -13.11 8.93 -7.07
C ASN A 39 -12.14 7.77 -7.01
N LEU A 40 -10.99 7.89 -7.67
CA LEU A 40 -10.01 6.80 -7.75
C LEU A 40 -9.62 6.29 -6.37
N ARG A 41 -9.35 7.18 -5.39
CA ARG A 41 -8.98 6.76 -4.04
C ARG A 41 -10.09 5.96 -3.35
N GLY A 42 -11.35 6.35 -3.53
CA GLY A 42 -12.49 5.64 -2.95
C GLY A 42 -12.71 4.27 -3.58
N ILE A 43 -12.59 4.19 -4.90
CA ILE A 43 -12.71 2.93 -5.66
C ILE A 43 -11.56 1.98 -5.30
N SER A 44 -10.31 2.45 -5.37
CA SER A 44 -9.12 1.67 -4.98
C SER A 44 -9.20 1.21 -3.52
N TYR A 45 -9.74 2.03 -2.61
CA TYR A 45 -9.95 1.64 -1.22
C TYR A 45 -10.91 0.46 -1.09
N VAL A 46 -12.07 0.50 -1.79
CA VAL A 46 -13.03 -0.62 -1.75
C VAL A 46 -12.46 -1.86 -2.42
N ALA A 47 -11.81 -1.72 -3.57
CA ALA A 47 -11.15 -2.82 -4.26
C ALA A 47 -10.09 -3.49 -3.35
N ALA A 48 -9.20 -2.71 -2.73
CA ALA A 48 -8.19 -3.23 -1.81
C ALA A 48 -8.80 -3.90 -0.56
N ARG A 49 -9.95 -3.42 -0.06
CA ARG A 49 -10.65 -4.01 1.09
C ARG A 49 -11.36 -5.31 0.77
N ASN A 50 -11.79 -5.51 -0.47
CA ASN A 50 -12.48 -6.71 -0.92
C ASN A 50 -11.52 -7.75 -1.54
N TYR A 51 -10.29 -7.36 -1.83
CA TYR A 51 -9.27 -8.25 -2.35
C TYR A 51 -8.81 -9.26 -1.28
N HIS A 52 -8.87 -10.53 -1.62
CA HIS A 52 -8.37 -11.64 -0.79
C HIS A 52 -7.12 -12.19 -1.48
N PRO A 53 -5.91 -11.83 -1.01
CA PRO A 53 -4.67 -12.30 -1.62
C PRO A 53 -4.59 -13.83 -1.59
N ARG A 54 -4.20 -14.43 -2.72
CA ARG A 54 -3.85 -15.86 -2.79
C ARG A 54 -2.37 -16.05 -2.44
N ASN A 55 -2.02 -17.27 -2.03
CA ASN A 55 -0.63 -17.64 -1.84
C ASN A 55 0.17 -17.43 -3.13
N TYR A 56 1.32 -16.77 -3.01
CA TYR A 56 2.29 -16.56 -4.06
C TYR A 56 3.51 -17.44 -3.79
N PRO A 57 3.79 -18.46 -4.63
CA PRO A 57 4.85 -19.43 -4.36
C PRO A 57 6.27 -18.86 -4.55
N GLY A 58 6.39 -17.67 -5.15
CA GLY A 58 7.67 -17.01 -5.37
C GLY A 58 8.18 -16.26 -4.14
N LYS A 59 9.47 -15.94 -4.15
CA LYS A 59 10.09 -15.05 -3.17
C LYS A 59 9.63 -13.61 -3.38
N VAL A 60 9.28 -12.90 -2.31
CA VAL A 60 8.90 -11.49 -2.33
C VAL A 60 10.01 -10.63 -1.72
N THR A 61 10.35 -9.53 -2.39
CA THR A 61 11.22 -8.48 -1.82
C THR A 61 10.36 -7.30 -1.41
N LEU A 62 10.42 -6.94 -0.12
CA LEU A 62 9.66 -5.83 0.45
C LEU A 62 10.61 -4.68 0.82
N PHE A 63 10.49 -3.56 0.11
CA PHE A 63 11.09 -2.29 0.50
C PHE A 63 10.13 -1.55 1.42
N ARG A 64 10.55 -1.27 2.65
CA ARG A 64 9.71 -0.63 3.67
C ARG A 64 10.34 0.67 4.13
N ALA A 65 9.49 1.66 4.39
CA ALA A 65 9.87 2.86 5.12
C ALA A 65 10.36 2.48 6.54
N ALA A 66 11.50 3.04 6.94
CA ALA A 66 12.10 2.83 8.25
C ALA A 66 11.37 3.61 9.33
N GLU A 67 10.93 4.83 9.02
CA GLU A 67 10.16 5.66 9.92
C GLU A 67 8.68 5.26 9.87
N ARG A 68 8.07 5.11 11.05
CA ARG A 68 6.66 4.75 11.19
C ARG A 68 5.93 5.82 11.99
N PRO A 69 4.71 6.21 11.59
CA PRO A 69 3.87 7.05 12.42
C PRO A 69 3.61 6.37 13.77
N LEU A 70 3.64 7.16 14.85
CA LEU A 70 3.28 6.70 16.19
C LEU A 70 1.86 6.07 16.15
N GLY A 71 1.75 4.80 16.56
CA GLY A 71 0.47 4.05 16.60
C GLY A 71 0.20 3.10 15.43
N GLY A 72 1.11 2.96 14.45
CA GLY A 72 1.00 1.95 13.38
C GLY A 72 1.22 0.51 13.89
N ALA A 73 0.58 -0.48 13.25
CA ALA A 73 0.81 -1.89 13.54
C ALA A 73 2.31 -2.24 13.42
N ARG A 74 2.84 -2.92 14.44
CA ARG A 74 4.28 -3.25 14.57
C ARG A 74 4.77 -4.30 13.59
N ASP A 75 3.88 -4.90 12.81
CA ASP A 75 4.18 -5.99 11.91
C ASP A 75 5.36 -5.66 10.98
N PHE A 76 6.43 -6.45 11.11
CA PHE A 76 7.66 -6.27 10.36
C PHE A 76 7.44 -6.54 8.86
N PHE A 77 6.52 -7.45 8.53
CA PHE A 77 6.24 -7.93 7.18
C PHE A 77 5.03 -7.25 6.54
N LEU A 78 4.33 -6.36 7.25
CA LEU A 78 3.15 -5.63 6.76
C LEU A 78 2.04 -6.58 6.23
N GLY A 79 1.94 -7.79 6.78
CA GLY A 79 0.99 -8.85 6.43
C GLY A 79 1.36 -9.69 5.21
N TRP A 80 2.51 -9.45 4.57
CA TRP A 80 2.93 -10.17 3.36
C TRP A 80 3.49 -11.56 3.64
N ASP A 81 3.95 -11.83 4.87
CA ASP A 81 4.44 -13.13 5.34
C ASP A 81 3.38 -14.23 5.20
N ARG A 82 2.10 -13.86 5.30
CA ARG A 82 0.96 -14.77 5.16
C ARG A 82 0.72 -15.27 3.73
N VAL A 83 1.31 -14.61 2.74
CA VAL A 83 1.02 -14.85 1.31
C VAL A 83 2.27 -15.16 0.51
N ALA A 84 3.47 -14.86 1.01
CA ALA A 84 4.74 -15.08 0.33
C ALA A 84 5.30 -16.49 0.61
N GLY A 85 4.73 -17.51 -0.06
CA GLY A 85 5.10 -18.91 0.13
C GLY A 85 6.55 -19.26 -0.26
N GLY A 86 7.19 -18.48 -1.14
CA GLY A 86 8.61 -18.64 -1.48
C GLY A 86 9.57 -17.89 -0.54
N GLY A 87 9.06 -17.38 0.58
CA GLY A 87 9.81 -16.59 1.56
C GLY A 87 9.90 -15.10 1.21
N MET A 88 10.52 -14.34 2.11
CA MET A 88 10.61 -12.88 2.02
C MET A 88 12.03 -12.36 2.25
N GLU A 89 12.34 -11.22 1.63
CA GLU A 89 13.52 -10.40 1.93
C GLU A 89 13.04 -8.96 2.15
N VAL A 90 13.44 -8.34 3.26
CA VAL A 90 12.92 -7.04 3.68
C VAL A 90 14.06 -6.03 3.79
N PHE A 91 13.91 -4.88 3.14
CA PHE A 91 14.87 -3.78 3.15
C PHE A 91 14.23 -2.52 3.75
N GLY A 92 14.87 -1.95 4.78
CA GLY A 92 14.46 -0.68 5.35
C GLY A 92 15.08 0.49 4.59
N ILE A 93 14.26 1.40 4.08
CA ILE A 93 14.68 2.65 3.45
C ILE A 93 14.35 3.81 4.39
N PRO A 94 15.31 4.72 4.69
CA PRO A 94 15.06 5.90 5.52
C PRO A 94 13.86 6.75 5.03
N GLY A 95 13.17 7.39 5.97
CA GLY A 95 11.96 8.15 5.71
C GLY A 95 10.66 7.36 5.95
N ASP A 96 9.55 8.00 5.58
CA ASP A 96 8.18 7.53 5.74
C ASP A 96 7.59 7.03 4.39
N HIS A 97 6.31 6.65 4.40
CA HIS A 97 5.64 6.11 3.20
C HIS A 97 5.67 7.05 1.99
N VAL A 98 5.67 8.37 2.21
CA VAL A 98 5.68 9.39 1.17
C VAL A 98 7.11 9.77 0.81
N SER A 99 7.97 10.05 1.80
CA SER A 99 9.35 10.47 1.54
C SER A 99 10.23 9.38 0.94
N LEU A 100 9.89 8.10 1.12
CA LEU A 100 10.51 6.97 0.40
C LEU A 100 10.38 7.10 -1.12
N MET A 101 9.31 7.73 -1.62
CA MET A 101 9.06 7.95 -3.05
C MET A 101 9.55 9.32 -3.54
N MET A 102 10.22 10.10 -2.70
CA MET A 102 10.78 11.42 -3.03
C MET A 102 12.29 11.41 -2.80
N GLU A 103 13.02 12.38 -3.36
CA GLU A 103 14.44 12.52 -3.05
C GLU A 103 14.64 12.91 -1.57
N PRO A 104 15.64 12.34 -0.87
CA PRO A 104 16.64 11.37 -1.36
C PRO A 104 16.20 9.89 -1.31
N GLY A 105 15.04 9.57 -0.73
CA GLY A 105 14.57 8.20 -0.50
C GLY A 105 14.40 7.37 -1.77
N VAL A 106 13.88 7.97 -2.85
CA VAL A 106 13.65 7.27 -4.13
C VAL A 106 14.96 6.77 -4.76
N ARG A 107 16.07 7.49 -4.55
CA ARG A 107 17.39 7.09 -5.02
C ARG A 107 17.90 5.85 -4.30
N LEU A 108 17.79 5.83 -2.97
CA LEU A 108 18.15 4.68 -2.14
C LEU A 108 17.29 3.45 -2.50
N LEU A 109 15.99 3.65 -2.71
CA LEU A 109 15.08 2.61 -3.18
C LEU A 109 15.54 2.04 -4.54
N ALA A 110 15.89 2.91 -5.48
CA ALA A 110 16.32 2.50 -6.82
C ALA A 110 17.64 1.70 -6.79
N GLU A 111 18.59 2.09 -5.94
CA GLU A 111 19.86 1.37 -5.75
C GLU A 111 19.63 -0.05 -5.20
N GLU A 112 18.80 -0.19 -4.17
CA GLU A 112 18.47 -1.49 -3.59
C GLU A 112 17.67 -2.37 -4.56
N LEU A 113 16.75 -1.78 -5.33
CA LEU A 113 16.04 -2.48 -6.39
C LEU A 113 17.00 -3.00 -7.46
N LYS A 114 17.95 -2.17 -7.91
CA LYS A 114 18.96 -2.57 -8.90
C LYS A 114 19.81 -3.73 -8.38
N ARG A 115 20.24 -3.69 -7.12
CA ARG A 115 20.97 -4.81 -6.48
C ARG A 115 20.15 -6.10 -6.45
N CYS A 116 18.85 -6.01 -6.17
CA CYS A 116 17.96 -7.19 -6.17
C CYS A 116 17.81 -7.80 -7.56
N LEU A 117 17.64 -6.97 -8.58
CA LEU A 117 17.50 -7.41 -9.97
C LEU A 117 18.80 -8.03 -10.50
N SER A 118 19.96 -7.39 -10.27
CA SER A 118 21.26 -7.92 -10.71
C SER A 118 21.60 -9.27 -10.08
N ARG A 119 21.29 -9.48 -8.78
CA ARG A 119 21.47 -10.78 -8.11
C ARG A 119 20.68 -11.91 -8.77
N ARG A 120 19.51 -11.59 -9.35
CA ARG A 120 18.65 -12.57 -10.01
C ARG A 120 19.12 -12.86 -11.44
N SER A 121 19.55 -11.84 -12.18
CA SER A 121 20.11 -12.02 -13.52
C SER A 121 21.38 -12.88 -13.51
N ALA A 122 22.22 -12.76 -12.48
CA ALA A 122 23.43 -13.59 -12.35
C ALA A 122 23.14 -15.08 -12.04
N LYS A 123 21.99 -15.40 -11.44
CA LYS A 123 21.57 -16.80 -11.15
C LYS A 123 20.84 -17.48 -12.32
N GLY A 124 20.36 -16.72 -13.30
CA GLY A 124 19.62 -17.26 -14.45
C GLY A 124 20.50 -17.73 -15.63
N SER A 125 21.80 -17.45 -15.59
CA SER A 125 22.75 -17.73 -16.69
C SER A 125 23.53 -19.04 -16.51
N GLY A 126 23.06 -19.94 -15.65
CA GLY A 126 23.73 -21.19 -15.28
C GLY A 126 22.84 -22.42 -15.45
N LEU A 127 22.00 -22.44 -16.49
CA LEU A 127 21.29 -23.63 -16.97
C LEU A 127 21.58 -23.81 -18.47
#